data_AF-A0A7C5TGL5-F1
#
_entry.id   AF-A0A7C5TGL5-F1
#
_cell.length_a   1.000
_cell.length_b   1.000
_cell.length_c   1.000
_cell.angle_alpha   90.00
_cell.angle_beta   90.00
_cell.angle_gamma   90.00
#
_symmetry.space_group_name_H-M   'P 1'
#
loop_
_entity.id
_entity.type
_entity.pdbx_description
1 polymer ?
#
loop_
_entity_poly.entity_id
_entity_poly.type
_entity_poly.pdbx_seq_one_letter_code
_entity_poly.pdbx_strand_id
1 'polypeptide(L)'
;LPIGSKTSDPFWWQHRGIGRALMAEAEHIALEEFDAHRMFVISGVGVREYYRRLGYRKYPGSFYMFKDLRKSILDDTGMNMESEQNAAVDYLVTN
;
A
#
# COMPACT_ATOMS: atom_id res chain seq x y z
N LEU A 1 -20.05 12.15 15.84
CA LEU A 1 -19.57 13.28 16.70
C LEU A 1 -18.13 13.61 16.34
N PRO A 2 -17.68 14.88 16.50
CA PRO A 2 -16.26 15.19 16.50
C PRO A 2 -15.56 14.37 17.59
N ILE A 3 -14.25 14.13 17.44
CA ILE A 3 -13.42 13.51 18.48
C ILE A 3 -13.54 14.38 19.74
N GLY A 4 -14.16 13.84 20.80
CA GLY A 4 -14.30 14.52 22.08
C GLY A 4 -15.55 14.22 22.91
N SER A 5 -16.59 13.59 22.37
CA SER A 5 -17.76 13.20 23.17
C SER A 5 -18.17 11.76 22.89
N LYS A 6 -18.27 10.96 23.96
CA LYS A 6 -18.74 9.58 23.91
C LYS A 6 -20.16 9.57 23.34
N THR A 7 -20.31 9.18 22.07
CA THR A 7 -21.55 8.59 21.60
C THR A 7 -21.36 7.08 21.61
N SER A 8 -22.04 6.45 22.55
CA SER A 8 -22.50 5.07 22.44
C SER A 8 -23.47 4.98 21.25
N ASP A 9 -22.95 5.09 20.04
CA ASP A 9 -23.73 4.98 18.81
C ASP A 9 -23.20 3.76 18.02
N PRO A 10 -23.95 2.65 17.95
CA PRO A 10 -23.53 1.43 17.24
C PRO A 10 -23.40 1.62 15.72
N PHE A 11 -23.72 2.82 15.20
CA PHE A 11 -23.62 3.23 13.80
C PHE A 11 -22.37 4.06 13.46
N TRP A 12 -21.28 3.92 14.22
CA TRP A 12 -19.99 4.45 13.79
C TRP A 12 -19.55 3.77 12.47
N TRP A 13 -19.48 4.57 11.40
CA TRP A 13 -19.10 4.15 10.04
C TRP A 13 -17.60 3.86 9.90
N GLN A 14 -16.80 4.38 10.82
CA GLN A 14 -15.39 3.99 10.98
C GLN A 14 -15.32 2.59 11.61
N HIS A 15 -14.30 1.81 11.25
CA HIS A 15 -14.10 0.39 11.63
C HIS A 15 -14.90 -0.68 10.86
N ARG A 16 -15.63 -0.33 9.80
CA ARG A 16 -16.27 -1.31 8.89
C ARG A 16 -15.40 -1.74 7.70
N GLY A 17 -14.11 -1.42 7.70
CA GLY A 17 -13.20 -1.80 6.60
C GLY A 17 -13.37 -0.98 5.30
N ILE A 18 -14.36 -0.08 5.22
CA ILE A 18 -14.63 0.76 4.04
C ILE A 18 -13.39 1.52 3.58
N GLY A 19 -12.65 2.13 4.52
CA GLY A 19 -11.41 2.83 4.18
C GLY A 19 -10.35 1.93 3.54
N ARG A 20 -10.27 0.65 3.94
CA ARG A 20 -9.33 -0.31 3.35
C ARG A 20 -9.78 -0.71 1.95
N ALA A 21 -11.07 -0.93 1.76
CA ALA A 21 -11.64 -1.25 0.45
C ALA A 21 -11.43 -0.09 -0.55
N LEU A 22 -11.69 1.15 -0.14
CA LEU A 22 -11.45 2.33 -0.98
C LEU A 22 -9.97 2.49 -1.34
N MET A 23 -9.05 2.22 -0.39
CA MET A 23 -7.63 2.26 -0.68
C MET A 23 -7.22 1.18 -1.69
N ALA A 24 -7.73 -0.05 -1.54
CA ALA A 24 -7.44 -1.13 -2.49
C ALA A 24 -7.95 -0.79 -3.90
N GLU A 25 -9.15 -0.24 -4.01
CA GLU A 25 -9.71 0.19 -5.29
C GLU A 25 -8.91 1.33 -5.92
N ALA A 26 -8.48 2.32 -5.12
CA ALA A 26 -7.64 3.40 -5.61
C ALA A 26 -6.28 2.88 -6.10
N GLU A 27 -5.66 1.93 -5.40
CA GLU A 27 -4.43 1.28 -5.84
C GLU A 27 -4.62 0.52 -7.17
N HIS A 28 -5.75 -0.19 -7.32
CA HIS A 28 -6.11 -0.91 -8.55
C HIS A 28 -6.28 0.04 -9.74
N ILE A 29 -7.12 1.08 -9.61
CA ILE A 29 -7.35 2.09 -10.66
C ILE A 29 -6.04 2.76 -11.04
N ALA A 30 -5.20 3.13 -10.06
CA ALA A 30 -3.92 3.77 -10.34
C ALA A 30 -3.02 2.91 -11.25
N LEU A 31 -3.01 1.59 -11.05
CA LEU A 31 -2.23 0.66 -11.86
C LEU A 31 -2.87 0.43 -13.24
N GLU A 32 -4.15 0.07 -13.28
CA GLU A 32 -4.81 -0.41 -14.51
C GLU A 32 -5.16 0.73 -15.48
N GLU A 33 -5.63 1.86 -14.96
CA GLU A 33 -6.14 2.94 -15.81
C GLU A 33 -5.09 4.03 -16.08
N PHE A 34 -4.17 4.22 -15.14
CA PHE A 34 -3.22 5.35 -15.18
C PHE A 34 -1.75 4.93 -15.32
N ASP A 35 -1.45 3.64 -15.31
CA ASP A 35 -0.08 3.09 -15.31
C ASP A 35 0.80 3.76 -14.22
N ALA A 36 0.18 4.15 -13.10
CA ALA A 36 0.82 4.87 -12.02
C ALA A 36 1.40 3.89 -11.00
N HIS A 37 2.72 3.75 -10.98
CA HIS A 37 3.40 2.76 -10.13
C HIS A 37 3.65 3.23 -8.69
N ARG A 38 3.20 4.43 -8.34
CA ARG A 38 3.51 5.07 -7.05
C ARG A 38 2.30 5.85 -6.57
N MET A 39 1.93 5.64 -5.31
CA MET A 39 0.83 6.38 -4.68
C MET A 39 1.33 7.22 -3.50
N PHE A 40 0.92 8.49 -3.47
CA PHE A 40 1.19 9.43 -2.39
C PHE A 40 -0.11 9.87 -1.73
N VAL A 41 -0.18 9.75 -0.39
CA VAL A 41 -1.36 10.10 0.39
C VAL A 41 -1.05 11.29 1.30
N ILE A 42 -1.89 12.33 1.22
CA ILE A 42 -1.89 13.43 2.19
C ILE A 42 -2.41 12.88 3.51
N SER A 43 -1.56 12.83 4.54
CA SER A 43 -1.90 12.22 5.83
C SER A 43 -1.64 13.19 6.97
N GLY A 44 -2.69 13.43 7.77
CA GLY A 44 -2.52 13.98 9.11
C GLY A 44 -1.61 13.10 9.97
N VAL A 45 -0.90 13.69 10.94
CA VAL A 45 0.11 12.97 11.75
C VAL A 45 -0.51 11.79 12.51
N GLY A 46 -1.68 11.99 13.13
CA GLY A 46 -2.34 10.97 13.98
C GLY A 46 -2.88 9.75 13.22
N VAL A 47 -3.00 9.81 11.89
CA VAL A 47 -3.53 8.71 11.07
C VAL A 47 -2.46 7.98 10.27
N ARG A 48 -1.18 8.36 10.40
CA ARG A 48 -0.08 7.73 9.66
C ARG A 48 0.02 6.23 9.95
N GLU A 49 -0.30 5.80 11.17
CA GLU A 49 -0.26 4.39 11.55
C GLU A 49 -1.29 3.53 10.84
N TYR A 50 -2.43 4.11 10.43
CA TYR A 50 -3.39 3.42 9.58
C TYR A 50 -2.77 3.08 8.22
N TYR A 51 -2.12 4.06 7.57
CA TYR A 51 -1.47 3.85 6.28
C TYR A 51 -0.27 2.92 6.37
N ARG A 52 0.49 2.92 7.48
CA ARG A 52 1.57 1.95 7.70
C ARG A 52 1.09 0.50 7.67
N ARG A 53 -0.07 0.23 8.28
CA ARG A 53 -0.70 -1.11 8.23
C ARG A 53 -1.13 -1.53 6.82
N LEU A 54 -1.27 -0.58 5.89
CA LEU A 54 -1.56 -0.82 4.47
C LEU A 54 -0.28 -0.89 3.60
N GLY A 55 0.91 -0.86 4.20
CA GLY A 55 2.19 -0.93 3.49
C GLY A 55 2.75 0.42 3.04
N TYR A 56 2.13 1.54 3.43
CA TYR A 56 2.66 2.86 3.13
C TYR A 56 3.76 3.26 4.12
N ARG A 57 4.75 4.00 3.65
CA ARG A 57 5.83 4.57 4.45
C ARG A 57 5.91 6.09 4.32
N LYS A 58 6.52 6.74 5.29
CA LYS A 58 6.77 8.19 5.22
C LYS A 58 7.72 8.49 4.06
N TYR A 59 7.33 9.39 3.15
CA TYR A 59 8.28 9.86 2.14
C TYR A 59 9.30 10.83 2.76
N PRO A 60 10.61 10.63 2.54
CA PRO A 60 11.65 11.50 3.09
C PRO A 60 11.45 12.97 2.69
N GLY A 61 11.65 13.89 3.64
CA GLY A 61 11.56 15.34 3.39
C GLY A 61 10.18 15.86 2.99
N SER A 62 9.12 15.07 3.14
CA SER A 62 7.76 15.45 2.70
C SER A 62 6.70 15.16 3.75
N PHE A 63 5.46 15.62 3.54
CA PHE A 63 4.29 15.35 4.39
C PHE A 63 3.46 14.12 3.95
N TYR A 64 3.72 13.59 2.76
CA TYR A 64 3.01 12.41 2.24
C TYR A 64 3.41 11.06 2.88
N MET A 65 2.45 10.14 2.88
CA MET A 65 2.70 8.70 2.97
C MET A 65 2.82 8.14 1.55
N PHE A 66 3.65 7.13 1.35
CA PHE A 66 4.07 6.64 0.04
C PHE A 66 4.04 5.11 -0.03
N LYS A 67 3.57 4.55 -1.14
CA LYS A 67 3.67 3.12 -1.49
C LYS A 67 4.09 2.97 -2.95
N ASP A 68 5.00 2.04 -3.21
CA ASP A 68 5.31 1.58 -4.57
C ASP A 68 4.34 0.44 -4.91
N LEU A 69 3.51 0.63 -5.92
CA LEU A 69 2.42 -0.29 -6.25
C LEU A 69 2.89 -1.51 -7.06
N ARG A 70 4.09 -1.48 -7.64
CA ARG A 70 4.66 -2.64 -8.34
C ARG A 70 5.12 -3.73 -7.38
N LYS A 71 5.54 -3.34 -6.18
CA LYS A 71 5.96 -4.29 -5.14
C LYS A 71 4.77 -5.05 -4.55
N SER A 72 3.59 -4.43 -4.46
CA SER A 72 2.39 -5.10 -3.94
C SER A 72 1.86 -6.20 -4.87
N ILE A 73 2.06 -6.08 -6.19
CA ILE A 73 1.70 -7.16 -7.13
C ILE A 73 2.58 -8.40 -6.89
N LEU A 74 3.88 -8.19 -6.62
CA LEU A 74 4.86 -9.27 -6.40
C LEU A 74 4.66 -9.98 -5.05
N ASP A 75 4.27 -9.25 -4.01
CA ASP A 75 4.00 -9.82 -2.69
C ASP A 75 2.76 -10.74 -2.70
N ASP A 76 1.75 -10.45 -3.53
CA ASP A 76 0.54 -11.27 -3.67
C ASP A 76 0.71 -12.47 -4.63
N THR A 77 1.66 -12.42 -5.59
CA THR A 77 1.90 -13.52 -6.55
C THR A 77 2.91 -14.58 -6.11
N GLY A 78 3.61 -14.39 -4.97
CA GLY A 78 4.53 -15.41 -4.44
C GLY A 78 5.69 -15.78 -5.38
N MET A 79 5.97 -14.96 -6.39
CA MET A 79 7.05 -15.18 -7.35
C MET A 79 8.29 -14.43 -6.86
N ASN A 80 9.16 -15.16 -6.16
CA ASN A 80 10.49 -14.69 -5.79
C ASN A 80 11.31 -14.44 -7.07
N MET A 81 11.45 -13.17 -7.46
CA MET A 81 12.26 -12.73 -8.60
C MET A 81 13.78 -13.02 -8.41
N GLU A 82 14.19 -13.53 -7.24
CA GLU A 82 15.56 -13.98 -6.94
C GLU A 82 15.91 -15.33 -7.60
N SER A 83 14.93 -16.12 -8.08
CA SER A 83 15.23 -17.42 -8.73
C SER A 83 15.68 -17.28 -10.19
N GLU A 84 15.21 -16.26 -10.92
CA GLU A 84 15.55 -16.11 -12.35
C GLU A 84 16.98 -15.61 -12.56
N GLN A 85 17.51 -14.78 -11.65
CA GLN A 85 18.89 -14.31 -11.73
C GLN A 85 19.91 -15.42 -11.46
N ASN A 86 19.61 -16.33 -10.53
CA ASN A 86 20.51 -17.47 -10.24
C ASN A 86 20.48 -18.53 -11.36
N ALA A 87 19.32 -18.78 -11.97
CA ALA A 87 19.22 -19.71 -13.11
C ALA A 87 19.93 -19.20 -14.37
N ALA A 88 19.86 -17.89 -14.65
CA ALA A 88 20.59 -17.28 -15.77
C ALA A 88 22.10 -17.28 -15.54
N VAL A 89 22.56 -17.09 -14.30
CA VAL A 89 23.98 -17.15 -13.93
C VAL A 89 24.51 -18.59 -14.03
N ASP A 90 23.79 -19.59 -13.53
CA ASP A 90 24.19 -21.00 -13.65
C ASP A 90 24.29 -21.47 -15.11
N TYR A 91 23.39 -21.03 -16.00
CA TYR A 91 23.46 -21.36 -17.43
C TYR A 91 24.68 -20.75 -18.13
N LEU A 92 25.13 -19.58 -17.68
CA LEU A 92 26.32 -18.91 -18.20
C LEU A 92 27.63 -19.46 -17.62
N VAL A 93 27.58 -20.08 -16.43
CA VAL A 93 28.77 -20.68 -15.78
C VAL A 93 29.01 -22.13 -16.23
N THR A 94 27.99 -22.79 -16.79
CA THR A 94 28.05 -24.21 -17.21
C THR A 94 28.36 -24.41 -18.70
N ASN A 95 28.55 -23.33 -19.48
CA ASN A 95 28.94 -23.38 -20.90
C ASN A 95 30.30 -22.72 -21.15
#